data_AF-A0A2K9PWL2-F1
#
_entry.id   AF-A0A2K9PWL2-F1
#
_cell.length_a   1.000
_cell.length_b   1.000
_cell.length_c   1.000
_cell.angle_alpha   90.00
_cell.angle_beta   90.00
_cell.angle_gamma   90.00
#
_symmetry.space_group_name_H-M   'P 1'
#
loop_
_entity.id
_entity.type
_entity.pdbx_description
1 polymer ?
#
loop_
_entity_poly.entity_id
_entity_poly.type
_entity_poly.pdbx_seq_one_letter_code
_entity_poly.pdbx_strand_id
1 'polypeptide(L)'
;MSFKSDFDEYISDFKKYPFWLKIVLGVMLLATVSSIASISDIFFNWKGFILEGLESYRKCINRPIRVVAENLGVIIPEKKVDELILLQLIYLPYIRMELLNFIKHKNLLILFIGALLIHIYLMYDILSGGINMFIFTPIYVIYIMIGSKKNELIKKHILRLYIPVLIGLFLVCLLAAINEGLTR
;
A
#
# COMPACT_ATOMS: atom_id res chain seq x y z
N MET A 1 10.27 23.67 -25.51
CA MET A 1 10.64 22.88 -26.70
C MET A 1 9.45 22.05 -27.09
N SER A 2 9.16 21.95 -28.39
CA SER A 2 7.99 21.20 -28.87
C SER A 2 8.44 19.80 -29.27
N PHE A 3 7.62 18.78 -29.01
CA PHE A 3 7.96 17.40 -29.40
C PHE A 3 8.34 17.27 -30.89
N LYS A 4 7.74 18.11 -31.73
CA LYS A 4 8.04 18.17 -33.16
C LYS A 4 9.46 18.68 -33.45
N SER A 5 9.94 19.70 -32.74
CA SER A 5 11.31 20.20 -32.95
C SER A 5 12.35 19.16 -32.57
N ASP A 6 12.13 18.44 -31.47
CA ASP A 6 13.08 17.44 -30.97
C ASP A 6 13.10 16.21 -31.90
N PHE A 7 11.95 15.87 -32.48
CA PHE A 7 11.83 14.79 -33.47
C PHE A 7 12.50 15.13 -34.81
N ASP A 8 12.29 16.36 -35.31
CA ASP A 8 12.92 16.84 -36.53
C ASP A 8 14.45 16.94 -36.39
N GLU A 9 14.93 17.38 -35.23
CA GLU A 9 16.35 17.41 -34.88
C GLU A 9 16.95 15.99 -34.88
N TYR A 10 16.31 15.03 -34.21
CA TYR A 10 16.72 13.62 -34.20
C TYR A 10 16.79 13.02 -35.61
N ILE A 11 15.79 13.27 -36.47
CA ILE A 11 15.81 12.81 -37.87
C ILE A 11 16.98 13.42 -38.63
N SER A 12 17.24 14.72 -38.42
CA SER A 12 18.31 15.43 -39.09
C SER A 12 19.69 14.84 -38.75
N ASP A 13 19.89 14.46 -37.49
CA ASP A 13 21.13 13.83 -37.02
C ASP A 13 21.22 12.36 -37.43
N PHE A 14 20.10 11.63 -37.39
CA PHE A 14 20.06 10.24 -37.84
C PHE A 14 20.49 10.09 -39.30
N LYS A 15 20.12 11.05 -40.16
CA LYS A 15 20.52 11.06 -41.58
C LYS A 15 22.04 11.13 -41.76
N LYS A 16 22.75 11.87 -40.91
CA LYS A 16 24.21 12.10 -40.97
C LYS A 16 25.02 10.84 -40.63
N TYR A 17 24.43 9.86 -39.93
CA TYR A 17 25.15 8.67 -39.52
C TYR A 17 25.43 7.68 -40.67
N PRO A 18 26.59 6.99 -40.64
CA PRO A 18 26.90 5.93 -41.59
C PRO A 18 25.93 4.75 -41.44
N PHE A 19 25.74 3.99 -42.52
CA PHE A 19 24.75 2.91 -42.60
C PHE A 19 24.88 1.87 -41.48
N TRP A 20 26.10 1.47 -41.13
CA TRP A 20 26.35 0.50 -40.06
C TRP A 20 25.87 1.00 -38.68
N LEU A 21 26.03 2.29 -38.38
CA LEU A 21 25.60 2.86 -37.11
C LEU A 21 24.07 2.92 -37.01
N LYS A 22 23.39 3.16 -38.15
CA LYS A 22 21.92 3.08 -38.25
C LYS A 22 21.41 1.67 -37.94
N ILE A 23 22.10 0.63 -38.41
CA ILE A 23 21.79 -0.76 -38.08
C ILE A 23 21.95 -1.00 -36.57
N VAL A 24 23.08 -0.57 -35.98
CA VAL A 24 23.32 -0.70 -34.53
C VAL A 24 22.23 -0.01 -33.71
N LEU A 25 21.86 1.22 -34.09
CA LEU A 25 20.77 1.97 -33.44
C LEU A 25 19.42 1.27 -33.59
N GLY A 26 19.13 0.68 -34.76
CA GLY A 26 17.92 -0.12 -34.98
C GLY A 26 17.88 -1.37 -34.09
N VAL A 27 18.99 -2.09 -33.96
CA VAL A 27 19.10 -3.25 -33.05
C VAL A 27 18.94 -2.82 -31.59
N MET A 28 19.55 -1.71 -31.19
CA MET A 28 19.38 -1.14 -29.84
C MET A 28 17.94 -0.75 -29.56
N LEU A 29 17.25 -0.14 -30.54
CA LEU A 29 15.84 0.21 -30.43
C LEU A 29 14.98 -1.06 -30.24
N LEU A 30 15.20 -2.09 -31.07
CA LEU A 30 14.49 -3.37 -30.94
C LEU A 30 14.76 -4.03 -29.59
N ALA A 31 16.01 -4.00 -29.11
CA ALA A 31 16.35 -4.50 -27.78
C ALA A 31 15.65 -3.72 -26.66
N THR A 32 15.54 -2.39 -26.81
CA THR A 32 14.84 -1.53 -25.85
C THR A 32 13.34 -1.79 -25.85
N VAL A 33 12.72 -1.90 -27.03
CA VAL A 33 11.29 -2.25 -27.15
C VAL A 33 11.02 -3.65 -26.59
N SER A 34 11.90 -4.62 -26.85
CA SER A 34 11.80 -5.98 -26.30
C SER A 34 11.93 -5.98 -24.76
N SER A 35 12.84 -5.18 -24.21
CA SER A 35 12.97 -4.99 -22.76
C SER A 35 11.71 -4.38 -22.14
N ILE A 36 11.12 -3.37 -22.79
CA ILE A 36 9.84 -2.78 -22.36
C ILE A 36 8.70 -3.81 -22.41
N ALA A 37 8.63 -4.61 -23.48
CA ALA A 37 7.63 -5.68 -23.60
C ALA A 37 7.79 -6.74 -22.51
N SER A 38 9.03 -7.18 -22.23
CA SER A 38 9.32 -8.12 -21.14
C SER A 38 8.95 -7.56 -19.76
N ILE A 39 9.21 -6.27 -19.53
CA ILE A 39 8.78 -5.59 -18.31
C ILE A 39 7.24 -5.56 -18.21
N SER A 40 6.55 -5.31 -19.32
CA SER A 40 5.08 -5.36 -19.38
C SER A 40 4.53 -6.74 -18.99
N ASP A 41 5.11 -7.82 -19.54
CA ASP A 41 4.70 -9.20 -19.19
C ASP A 41 4.93 -9.50 -17.71
N ILE A 42 6.03 -9.02 -17.12
CA ILE A 42 6.27 -9.11 -15.68
C ILE A 42 5.16 -8.37 -14.91
N PHE A 43 4.80 -7.15 -15.30
CA PHE A 43 3.70 -6.42 -14.67
C PHE A 43 2.35 -7.13 -14.77
N PHE A 44 2.05 -7.76 -15.91
CA PHE A 44 0.83 -8.56 -16.07
C PHE A 44 0.82 -9.79 -15.16
N ASN A 45 1.94 -10.50 -15.08
CA ASN A 45 2.07 -11.64 -14.15
C ASN A 45 1.94 -11.21 -12.69
N TRP A 46 2.53 -10.07 -12.32
CA TRP A 46 2.36 -9.48 -11.00
C TRP A 46 0.91 -9.10 -10.69
N LYS A 47 0.19 -8.55 -11.67
CA LYS A 47 -1.25 -8.28 -11.54
C LYS A 47 -2.02 -9.57 -11.29
N GLY A 48 -1.71 -10.65 -12.01
CA GLY A 48 -2.30 -11.98 -11.80
C GLY A 48 -2.04 -12.49 -10.39
N PHE A 49 -0.79 -12.46 -9.94
CA PHE A 49 -0.40 -12.85 -8.58
C PHE A 49 -1.12 -12.05 -7.49
N ILE A 50 -1.24 -10.72 -7.64
CA ILE A 50 -1.96 -9.87 -6.69
C ILE A 50 -3.45 -10.24 -6.66
N LEU A 51 -4.05 -10.52 -7.82
CA LEU A 51 -5.45 -10.88 -7.93
C LEU A 51 -5.74 -12.25 -7.28
N GLU A 52 -4.88 -13.24 -7.52
CA GLU A 52 -4.94 -14.55 -6.86
C GLU A 52 -4.74 -14.44 -5.34
N GLY A 53 -3.82 -13.58 -4.90
CA GLY A 53 -3.60 -13.27 -3.50
C GLY A 53 -4.83 -12.65 -2.85
N LEU A 54 -5.46 -11.69 -3.52
CA LEU A 54 -6.70 -11.06 -3.07
C LEU A 54 -7.85 -12.06 -2.99
N GLU A 55 -7.99 -12.93 -3.99
CA GLU A 55 -9.01 -13.98 -3.99
C GLU A 55 -8.79 -14.99 -2.86
N SER A 56 -7.54 -15.38 -2.62
CA SER A 56 -7.15 -16.24 -1.50
C SER A 56 -7.49 -15.59 -0.17
N TYR A 57 -7.18 -14.30 0.00
CA TYR A 57 -7.57 -13.51 1.17
C TYR A 57 -9.09 -13.49 1.37
N ARG A 58 -9.87 -13.23 0.31
CA ARG A 58 -11.34 -13.22 0.38
C ARG A 58 -11.91 -14.57 0.79
N LYS A 59 -11.38 -15.66 0.24
CA LYS A 59 -11.84 -17.02 0.52
C LYS A 59 -11.43 -17.52 1.92
N CYS A 60 -10.20 -17.26 2.34
CA CYS A 60 -9.62 -17.84 3.56
C CYS A 60 -9.80 -16.97 4.81
N ILE A 61 -9.99 -15.65 4.66
CA ILE A 61 -10.07 -14.73 5.79
C ILE A 61 -11.43 -14.01 5.83
N ASN A 62 -11.78 -13.28 4.78
CA ASN A 62 -13.00 -12.46 4.76
C ASN A 62 -14.27 -13.33 4.90
N ARG A 63 -14.41 -14.36 4.05
CA ARG A 63 -15.61 -15.21 4.03
C ARG A 63 -15.84 -15.95 5.36
N PRO A 64 -14.85 -16.59 6.01
CA PRO A 64 -15.06 -17.19 7.32
C PRO A 64 -15.53 -16.20 8.39
N ILE A 65 -14.97 -14.99 8.43
CA ILE A 65 -15.40 -13.94 9.37
C ILE A 65 -16.86 -13.57 9.13
N ARG A 66 -17.26 -13.42 7.86
CA ARG A 66 -18.66 -13.14 7.50
C ARG A 66 -19.60 -14.25 7.91
N VAL A 67 -19.24 -15.52 7.66
CA VAL A 67 -20.06 -16.67 8.06
C VAL A 67 -20.24 -16.71 9.58
N VAL A 68 -19.18 -16.43 10.35
CA VAL A 68 -19.27 -16.34 11.81
C VAL A 68 -20.18 -15.18 12.24
N ALA A 69 -20.07 -14.01 11.62
CA ALA A 69 -20.93 -12.87 11.92
C ALA A 69 -22.40 -13.14 11.57
N GLU A 70 -22.67 -13.76 10.42
CA GLU A 70 -24.00 -14.15 9.96
C GLU A 70 -24.62 -15.18 10.92
N ASN A 71 -23.84 -16.14 11.43
CA ASN A 71 -24.28 -17.09 12.47
C ASN A 71 -24.62 -16.41 13.80
N LEU A 72 -24.08 -15.21 14.07
CA LEU A 72 -24.42 -14.38 15.23
C LEU A 72 -25.60 -13.42 14.94
N GLY A 73 -26.22 -13.50 13.77
CA GLY A 73 -27.31 -12.63 13.35
C GLY A 73 -26.87 -11.25 12.85
N VAL A 74 -25.57 -11.06 12.57
CA VAL A 74 -25.01 -9.79 12.10
C VAL A 74 -24.63 -9.90 10.62
N ILE A 75 -25.31 -9.14 9.77
CA ILE A 75 -25.00 -9.09 8.34
C ILE A 75 -23.97 -7.98 8.10
N ILE A 76 -22.74 -8.36 7.80
CA ILE A 76 -21.64 -7.43 7.55
C ILE A 76 -21.30 -7.42 6.05
N PRO A 77 -21.34 -6.25 5.38
CA PRO A 77 -20.89 -6.12 3.99
C PRO A 77 -19.42 -6.51 3.83
N GLU A 78 -19.05 -7.13 2.70
CA GLU A 78 -17.67 -7.56 2.41
C GLU A 78 -16.65 -6.43 2.57
N LYS A 79 -16.98 -5.24 2.03
CA LYS A 79 -16.14 -4.05 2.14
C LYS A 79 -15.86 -3.65 3.60
N LYS A 80 -16.83 -3.85 4.50
CA LYS A 80 -16.66 -3.54 5.91
C LYS A 80 -15.68 -4.50 6.58
N VAL A 81 -15.74 -5.79 6.23
CA VAL A 81 -14.77 -6.77 6.74
C VAL A 81 -13.35 -6.43 6.28
N ASP A 82 -13.18 -5.99 5.03
CA ASP A 82 -11.88 -5.53 4.53
C ASP A 82 -11.35 -4.32 5.30
N GLU A 83 -12.21 -3.34 5.57
CA GLU A 83 -11.89 -2.17 6.39
C GLU A 83 -11.49 -2.56 7.82
N LEU A 84 -12.21 -3.51 8.44
CA LEU A 84 -11.91 -4.00 9.79
C LEU A 84 -10.54 -4.70 9.85
N ILE A 85 -10.23 -5.55 8.87
CA ILE A 85 -8.95 -6.27 8.82
C ILE A 85 -7.80 -5.30 8.61
N LEU A 86 -7.95 -4.32 7.72
CA LEU A 86 -6.95 -3.30 7.49
C LEU A 86 -6.68 -2.48 8.75
N LEU A 87 -7.74 -2.11 9.49
CA LEU A 87 -7.60 -1.46 10.79
C LEU A 87 -6.84 -2.36 11.78
N GLN A 88 -7.17 -3.66 11.87
CA GLN A 88 -6.45 -4.58 12.75
C GLN A 88 -4.96 -4.68 12.39
N LEU A 89 -4.60 -4.76 11.11
CA LEU A 89 -3.20 -4.81 10.67
C LEU A 89 -2.40 -3.58 11.11
N ILE A 90 -3.05 -2.43 11.27
CA ILE A 90 -2.41 -1.18 11.67
C ILE A 90 -2.32 -1.07 13.19
N TYR A 91 -3.38 -1.42 13.92
CA TYR A 91 -3.47 -1.22 15.36
C TYR A 91 -2.93 -2.39 16.18
N LEU A 92 -3.02 -3.64 15.71
CA LEU A 92 -2.56 -4.81 16.46
C LEU A 92 -1.05 -4.80 16.73
N PRO A 93 -0.17 -4.40 15.79
CA PRO A 93 1.26 -4.25 16.06
C PRO A 93 1.56 -3.24 17.17
N TYR A 94 0.77 -2.16 17.23
CA TYR A 94 0.87 -1.15 18.28
C TYR A 94 0.46 -1.71 19.64
N ILE A 95 -0.73 -2.33 19.70
CA ILE A 95 -1.24 -2.98 20.91
C ILE A 95 -0.22 -3.99 21.44
N ARG A 96 0.37 -4.81 20.56
CA ARG A 96 1.41 -5.77 20.93
C ARG A 96 2.65 -5.09 21.49
N MET A 97 3.12 -4.02 20.85
CA MET A 97 4.29 -3.28 21.31
C MET A 97 4.03 -2.65 22.69
N GLU A 98 2.88 -2.02 22.86
CA GLU A 98 2.46 -1.41 24.12
C GLU A 98 2.35 -2.48 25.21
N LEU A 99 1.70 -3.63 24.95
CA LEU A 99 1.61 -4.76 25.89
C LEU A 99 2.99 -5.28 26.34
N LEU A 100 3.94 -5.42 25.41
CA LEU A 100 5.31 -5.85 25.74
C LEU A 100 6.06 -4.81 26.59
N ASN A 101 5.81 -3.52 26.36
CA ASN A 101 6.41 -2.41 27.11
C ASN A 101 5.64 -2.08 28.40
N PHE A 102 4.38 -2.53 28.50
CA PHE A 102 3.46 -2.27 29.60
C PHE A 102 4.00 -2.79 30.93
N ILE A 103 4.73 -3.90 30.88
CA ILE A 103 5.41 -4.52 32.02
C ILE A 103 6.41 -3.54 32.67
N LYS A 104 6.87 -2.49 31.96
CA LYS A 104 7.89 -1.56 32.47
C LYS A 104 7.41 -0.14 32.81
N HIS A 105 6.31 0.38 32.24
CA HIS A 105 6.00 1.82 32.37
C HIS A 105 4.49 2.14 32.46
N LYS A 106 4.06 2.70 33.60
CA LYS A 106 2.65 3.09 33.88
C LYS A 106 2.06 4.13 32.92
N ASN A 107 2.87 5.04 32.35
CA ASN A 107 2.37 6.08 31.43
C ASN A 107 1.92 5.53 30.06
N LEU A 108 2.30 4.29 29.71
CA LEU A 108 1.82 3.62 28.51
C LEU A 108 0.34 3.20 28.62
N LEU A 109 -0.22 3.05 29.84
CA LEU A 109 -1.64 2.66 30.03
C LEU A 109 -2.58 3.69 29.41
N ILE A 110 -2.30 4.97 29.63
CA ILE A 110 -3.15 6.06 29.15
C ILE A 110 -3.11 6.12 27.62
N LEU A 111 -1.93 5.92 27.01
CA LEU A 111 -1.77 5.83 25.56
C LEU A 111 -2.47 4.60 24.96
N PHE A 112 -2.37 3.45 25.63
CA PHE A 112 -3.05 2.22 25.25
C PHE A 112 -4.57 2.36 25.30
N ILE A 113 -5.12 2.89 26.40
CA ILE A 113 -6.55 3.15 26.55
C ILE A 113 -7.02 4.16 25.50
N GLY A 114 -6.25 5.24 25.27
CA GLY A 114 -6.56 6.22 24.23
C GLY A 114 -6.59 5.61 22.83
N ALA A 115 -5.61 4.77 22.49
CA ALA A 115 -5.56 4.03 21.23
C ALA A 115 -6.76 3.09 21.06
N LEU A 116 -7.14 2.37 22.12
CA LEU A 116 -8.27 1.45 22.12
C LEU A 116 -9.61 2.19 21.97
N LEU A 117 -9.77 3.34 22.61
CA LEU A 117 -10.95 4.20 22.45
C LEU A 117 -11.04 4.80 21.03
N ILE A 118 -9.91 5.24 20.46
CA ILE A 118 -9.84 5.69 19.06
C ILE A 118 -10.19 4.54 18.12
N HIS A 119 -9.70 3.32 18.39
CA HIS A 119 -10.01 2.14 17.61
C HIS A 119 -11.51 1.81 17.64
N ILE A 120 -12.14 1.87 18.81
CA ILE A 120 -13.58 1.68 18.98
C ILE A 120 -14.37 2.78 18.26
N TYR A 121 -13.93 4.04 18.34
CA TYR A 121 -14.57 5.15 17.64
C TYR A 121 -14.48 4.99 16.12
N LEU A 122 -13.32 4.60 15.59
CA LEU A 122 -13.15 4.33 14.17
C LEU A 122 -13.97 3.12 13.72
N MET A 123 -14.06 2.07 14.55
CA MET A 123 -14.94 0.91 14.31
C MET A 123 -16.42 1.33 14.23
N TYR A 124 -16.84 2.26 15.08
CA TYR A 124 -18.19 2.82 15.03
C TYR A 124 -18.43 3.64 13.75
N ASP A 125 -17.49 4.52 13.38
CA ASP A 125 -17.61 5.35 12.17
C ASP A 125 -17.61 4.51 10.88
N ILE A 126 -16.82 3.43 10.87
CA ILE A 126 -16.85 2.40 9.82
C ILE A 126 -18.24 1.79 9.73
N LEU A 127 -18.83 1.35 10.83
CA LEU A 127 -20.19 0.78 10.81
C LEU A 127 -21.23 1.79 10.30
N SER A 128 -21.03 3.08 10.53
CA SER A 128 -21.89 4.15 9.98
C SER A 128 -21.53 4.61 8.56
N GLY A 129 -20.49 4.07 7.92
CA GLY A 129 -20.14 4.35 6.53
C GLY A 129 -19.16 5.52 6.30
N GLY A 130 -18.46 6.00 7.32
CA GLY A 130 -17.52 7.12 7.22
C GLY A 130 -16.23 6.81 6.42
N ILE A 131 -15.77 7.78 5.62
CA ILE A 131 -14.51 7.74 4.84
C ILE A 131 -13.29 8.08 5.71
N ASN A 132 -13.53 8.58 6.92
CA ASN A 132 -12.56 9.22 7.79
C ASN A 132 -11.34 8.36 8.13
N MET A 133 -11.45 7.02 8.06
CA MET A 133 -10.36 6.11 8.43
C MET A 133 -9.08 6.36 7.62
N PHE A 134 -9.16 6.58 6.31
CA PHE A 134 -7.95 6.80 5.48
C PHE A 134 -7.25 8.13 5.76
N ILE A 135 -7.97 9.12 6.28
CA ILE A 135 -7.43 10.43 6.63
C ILE A 135 -6.78 10.39 8.02
N PHE A 136 -7.43 9.75 8.98
CA PHE A 136 -6.94 9.72 10.37
C PHE A 136 -5.83 8.71 10.61
N THR A 137 -5.74 7.65 9.81
CA THR A 137 -4.71 6.61 10.01
C THR A 137 -3.27 7.12 9.80
N PRO A 138 -2.94 7.88 8.74
CA PRO A 138 -1.63 8.50 8.59
C PRO A 138 -1.30 9.49 9.72
N ILE A 139 -2.29 10.29 10.13
CA ILE A 139 -2.15 11.26 11.23
C ILE A 139 -1.83 10.53 12.55
N TYR A 140 -2.49 9.41 12.80
CA TYR A 140 -2.27 8.57 13.98
C TYR A 140 -0.88 7.93 14.00
N VAL A 141 -0.42 7.40 12.86
CA VAL A 141 0.96 6.87 12.73
C VAL A 141 1.99 7.97 12.98
N ILE A 142 1.79 9.16 12.41
CA ILE A 142 2.66 10.32 12.64
C ILE A 142 2.66 10.72 14.12
N TYR A 143 1.50 10.74 14.77
CA TYR A 143 1.37 11.03 16.19
C TYR A 143 2.17 10.05 17.06
N ILE A 144 2.06 8.74 16.79
CA ILE A 144 2.85 7.71 17.48
C ILE A 144 4.36 7.93 17.26
N MET A 145 4.77 8.25 16.03
CA MET A 145 6.17 8.51 15.69
C MET A 145 6.73 9.75 16.42
N ILE A 146 5.93 10.82 16.56
CA ILE A 146 6.32 12.03 17.28
C ILE A 146 6.40 11.77 18.80
N GLY A 147 5.41 11.09 19.37
CA GLY A 147 5.36 10.76 20.80
C GLY A 147 6.52 9.89 21.27
N SER A 148 7.08 9.08 20.38
CA SER A 148 8.16 8.13 20.67
C SER A 148 9.57 8.73 20.63
N LYS A 149 9.71 10.06 20.42
CA LYS A 149 11.01 10.75 20.28
C LYS A 149 11.98 10.59 21.44
N LYS A 150 11.52 10.28 22.66
CA LYS A 150 12.39 10.19 23.84
C LYS A 150 13.19 8.89 23.96
N ASN A 151 12.89 7.85 23.16
CA ASN A 151 13.57 6.55 23.28
C ASN A 151 13.91 5.98 21.89
N GLU A 152 15.19 6.05 21.51
CA GLU A 152 15.70 5.54 20.22
C GLU A 152 15.35 4.08 19.96
N LEU A 153 15.31 3.27 21.01
CA LEU A 153 15.06 1.83 20.92
C LEU A 153 13.60 1.55 20.55
N ILE A 154 12.68 2.34 21.10
CA ILE A 154 11.24 2.31 20.77
C ILE A 154 11.03 2.83 19.34
N LYS A 155 11.70 3.91 18.95
CA LYS A 155 11.62 4.45 17.59
C LYS A 155 12.04 3.42 16.53
N LYS A 156 13.13 2.68 16.74
CA LYS A 156 13.57 1.60 15.83
C LYS A 156 12.55 0.46 15.74
N HIS A 157 11.90 0.10 16.85
CA HIS A 157 10.87 -0.94 16.85
C HIS A 157 9.60 -0.50 16.12
N ILE A 158 9.11 0.71 16.38
CA ILE A 158 7.95 1.30 15.69
C ILE A 158 8.21 1.35 14.18
N LEU A 159 9.37 1.85 13.77
CA LEU A 159 9.72 1.88 12.34
C LEU A 159 9.71 0.47 11.74
N ARG A 160 10.27 -0.54 12.41
CA ARG A 160 10.25 -1.92 11.91
C ARG A 160 8.83 -2.51 11.79
N LEU A 161 7.92 -2.13 12.69
CA LEU A 161 6.53 -2.60 12.67
C LEU A 161 5.69 -1.90 11.59
N TYR A 162 5.84 -0.59 11.44
CA TYR A 162 4.99 0.21 10.57
C TYR A 162 5.52 0.39 9.15
N ILE A 163 6.84 0.35 8.93
CA ILE A 163 7.41 0.48 7.57
C ILE A 163 6.84 -0.57 6.60
N PRO A 164 6.75 -1.87 6.93
CA PRO A 164 6.17 -2.86 6.02
C PRO A 164 4.71 -2.55 5.66
N VAL A 165 3.92 -2.08 6.64
CA VAL A 165 2.50 -1.72 6.44
C VAL A 165 2.38 -0.48 5.56
N LEU A 166 3.19 0.55 5.83
CA LEU A 166 3.20 1.79 5.03
C LEU A 166 3.69 1.56 3.60
N ILE A 167 4.72 0.73 3.41
CA ILE A 167 5.19 0.32 2.08
C ILE A 167 4.08 -0.42 1.34
N GLY A 168 3.40 -1.37 2.01
CA GLY A 168 2.28 -2.09 1.42
C GLY A 168 1.16 -1.15 0.97
N LEU A 169 0.74 -0.22 1.83
CA LEU A 169 -0.27 0.79 1.49
C LEU A 169 0.17 1.69 0.35
N PHE A 170 1.42 2.17 0.36
CA PHE A 170 1.98 3.00 -0.70
C PHE A 170 1.99 2.25 -2.04
N LEU A 171 2.42 0.99 -2.06
CA LEU A 171 2.43 0.16 -3.27
C LEU A 171 1.01 -0.06 -3.81
N VAL A 172 0.02 -0.30 -2.93
CA VAL A 172 -1.39 -0.43 -3.35
C VAL A 172 -1.90 0.87 -3.98
N CYS A 173 -1.61 2.03 -3.38
CA CYS A 173 -1.99 3.33 -3.95
C CYS A 173 -1.29 3.60 -5.29
N LEU A 174 -0.01 3.26 -5.40
CA LEU A 174 0.75 3.40 -6.64
C LEU A 174 0.19 2.51 -7.76
N LEU A 175 -0.12 1.25 -7.45
CA LEU A 175 -0.75 0.33 -8.38
C LEU A 175 -2.16 0.79 -8.78
N ALA A 176 -2.94 1.33 -7.85
CA ALA A 176 -4.25 1.91 -8.13
C ALA A 176 -4.15 3.11 -9.07
N ALA A 177 -3.18 4.01 -8.83
CA ALA A 177 -2.92 5.17 -9.70
C ALA A 177 -2.46 4.76 -11.10
N ILE A 178 -1.57 3.77 -11.20
CA ILE A 178 -1.12 3.20 -12.49
C ILE A 178 -2.32 2.59 -13.23
N ASN A 179 -3.14 1.79 -12.54
CA ASN A 179 -4.30 1.16 -13.15
C ASN A 179 -5.32 2.21 -13.64
N GLU A 180 -5.59 3.26 -12.87
CA GLU A 180 -6.47 4.36 -13.31
C GLU A 180 -5.92 5.05 -14.57
N GLY A 181 -4.61 5.29 -14.63
CA GLY A 181 -3.94 5.89 -15.79
C GLY A 181 -3.93 4.99 -17.04
N LEU A 182 -3.96 3.67 -16.88
CA LEU A 182 -4.01 2.70 -17.99
C LEU A 182 -5.43 2.44 -18.50
N THR A 183 -6.45 2.68 -17.68
CA THR A 183 -7.87 2.50 -18.05
C THR A 183 -8.51 3.71 -18.72
N ARG A 184 -7.80 4.84 -18.82
CA ARG A 184 -8.20 6.02 -19.60
C ARG A 184 -7.58 5.99 -20.97
#